data_AF-A0A0Q0Y553-F1
#
_entry.id   AF-A0A0Q0Y553-F1
#
_cell.length_a   1.000
_cell.length_b   1.000
_cell.length_c   1.000
_cell.angle_alpha   90.00
_cell.angle_beta   90.00
_cell.angle_gamma   90.00
#
_symmetry.space_group_name_H-M   'P 1'
#
loop_
_entity.id
_entity.type
_entity.pdbx_description
1 polymer ?
#
loop_
_entity_poly.entity_id
_entity_poly.type
_entity_poly.pdbx_seq_one_letter_code
_entity_poly.pdbx_strand_id
1 'polypeptide(L)'
;MSDLQQRVLIIMRDADNPARPAELASTQMALYFPDGCPPTRPAGLPLNAPYAPHTDTVCPACTASWSIDNLVSDPATVPAGTPPALRFTWVAVYENDDTAPDD
;
A
#
# COMPACT_ATOMS: atom_id res chain seq x y z
N MET A 1 13.57 7.95 19.92
CA MET A 1 13.39 7.23 18.64
C MET A 1 11.91 7.23 18.35
N SER A 2 11.47 7.78 17.22
CA SER A 2 10.07 7.81 16.85
C SER A 2 9.54 6.38 16.76
N ASP A 3 8.46 6.10 17.47
CA ASP A 3 7.93 4.76 17.62
C ASP A 3 7.34 4.30 16.27
N LEU A 4 8.08 3.46 15.54
CA LEU A 4 7.67 2.90 14.24
C LEU A 4 6.61 1.81 14.42
N GLN A 5 5.63 2.03 15.27
CA GLN A 5 4.57 1.06 15.59
C GLN A 5 3.26 1.36 14.88
N GLN A 6 3.05 2.57 14.36
CA GLN A 6 1.81 2.85 13.63
C GLN A 6 1.93 2.47 12.14
N ARG A 7 0.88 1.85 11.61
CA ARG A 7 0.75 1.45 10.21
C ARG A 7 -0.59 1.91 9.66
N VAL A 8 -0.64 2.13 8.36
CA VAL A 8 -1.88 2.23 7.60
C VAL A 8 -1.92 1.12 6.55
N LEU A 9 -3.12 0.62 6.28
CA LEU A 9 -3.40 -0.25 5.15
C LEU A 9 -3.92 0.61 4.00
N ILE A 10 -3.25 0.54 2.86
CA ILE A 10 -3.71 1.12 1.61
C ILE A 10 -4.18 0.00 0.70
N ILE A 11 -5.39 0.14 0.17
CA ILE A 11 -5.95 -0.71 -0.87
C ILE A 11 -6.00 0.14 -2.13
N MET A 12 -5.09 -0.16 -3.06
CA MET A 12 -5.11 0.37 -4.41
C MET A 12 -6.18 -0.40 -5.17
N ARG A 13 -7.40 0.17 -5.17
CA ARG A 13 -8.38 -0.21 -6.18
C ARG A 13 -7.82 0.31 -7.48
N ASP A 14 -7.79 -0.53 -8.51
CA ASP A 14 -7.52 -0.04 -9.85
C ASP A 14 -8.71 0.84 -10.22
N ALA A 15 -8.61 2.13 -9.91
CA ALA A 15 -9.71 3.09 -9.99
C ALA A 15 -10.24 3.24 -11.43
N ASP A 16 -9.45 2.78 -12.41
CA ASP A 16 -9.74 2.88 -13.83
C ASP A 16 -10.61 1.74 -14.38
N ASN A 17 -10.99 0.73 -13.57
CA ASN A 17 -11.89 -0.32 -14.04
C ASN A 17 -12.92 -0.79 -12.99
N PRO A 18 -14.17 -0.26 -13.01
CA PRO A 18 -15.24 -0.71 -12.12
C PRO A 18 -15.68 -2.16 -12.33
N ALA A 19 -15.20 -2.84 -13.37
CA ALA A 19 -15.46 -4.26 -13.63
C ALA A 19 -14.33 -5.19 -13.14
N ARG A 20 -13.22 -4.68 -12.60
CA ARG A 20 -12.16 -5.56 -12.09
C ARG A 20 -12.60 -6.23 -10.77
N PRO A 21 -12.46 -7.55 -10.65
CA PRO A 21 -12.79 -8.26 -9.42
C PRO A 21 -11.99 -7.73 -8.23
N ALA A 22 -12.66 -7.61 -7.07
CA ALA A 22 -12.05 -7.06 -5.85
C ALA A 22 -10.85 -7.88 -5.37
N GLU A 23 -10.76 -9.16 -5.75
CA GLU A 23 -9.62 -10.04 -5.44
C GLU A 23 -8.32 -9.59 -6.12
N LEU A 24 -8.40 -8.73 -7.15
CA LEU A 24 -7.23 -8.17 -7.84
C LEU A 24 -6.75 -6.83 -7.27
N ALA A 25 -7.38 -6.32 -6.20
CA ALA A 25 -6.92 -5.10 -5.55
C ALA A 25 -5.53 -5.31 -4.93
N SER A 26 -4.59 -4.41 -5.25
CA SER A 26 -3.27 -4.45 -4.62
C SER A 26 -3.35 -3.80 -3.24
N THR A 27 -2.71 -4.42 -2.25
CA THR A 27 -2.68 -3.88 -0.89
C THR A 27 -1.25 -3.61 -0.44
N GLN A 28 -1.06 -2.48 0.23
CA GLN A 28 0.22 -2.06 0.78
C GLN A 28 0.03 -1.63 2.22
N MET A 29 0.88 -2.16 3.11
CA MET A 29 1.03 -1.64 4.45
C MET A 29 2.20 -0.67 4.49
N ALA A 30 1.97 0.53 5.03
CA ALA A 30 2.96 1.60 5.11
C ALA A 30 3.14 2.12 6.53
N LEU A 31 4.33 2.65 6.82
CA LEU A 31 4.63 3.35 8.07
C LEU A 31 3.82 4.64 8.17
N TYR A 32 3.18 4.88 9.31
CA TYR A 32 2.48 6.12 9.59
C TYR A 32 3.26 7.03 10.54
N PHE A 33 3.38 8.31 10.17
CA PHE A 33 4.04 9.35 10.98
C PHE A 33 3.06 10.50 11.23
N PRO A 34 2.58 10.69 12.47
CA PRO A 34 1.56 11.71 12.78
C PRO A 34 2.09 13.15 12.57
N ASP A 35 3.39 13.36 12.78
CA ASP A 35 4.02 14.68 12.68
C ASP A 35 4.46 15.07 11.25
N GLY A 36 4.30 14.15 10.29
CA GLY A 36 4.75 14.34 8.90
C GLY A 36 5.71 13.25 8.43
N CYS A 37 5.76 13.05 7.11
CA CYS A 37 6.71 12.10 6.50
C CYS A 37 8.14 12.60 6.74
N PRO A 38 9.04 11.77 7.29
CA PRO A 38 10.39 12.20 7.59
C PRO A 38 11.17 12.51 6.30
N PRO A 39 12.04 13.53 6.29
CA PRO A 39 12.81 13.90 5.10
C PRO A 39 13.89 12.87 4.74
N THR A 40 14.24 11.98 5.67
CA THR A 40 15.27 10.95 5.52
C THR A 40 14.69 9.58 5.77
N ARG A 41 15.20 8.55 5.08
CA ARG A 41 14.69 7.18 5.16
C ARG A 41 14.69 6.65 6.61
N PRO A 42 13.53 6.25 7.16
CA PRO A 42 13.47 5.53 8.42
C PRO A 42 14.28 4.23 8.39
N ALA A 43 14.83 3.86 9.54
CA ALA A 43 15.49 2.56 9.69
C ALA A 43 14.52 1.41 9.41
N GLY A 44 15.02 0.36 8.74
CA GLY A 44 14.27 -0.86 8.45
C GLY A 44 13.47 -0.85 7.15
N LEU A 45 13.29 0.29 6.48
CA LEU A 45 12.71 0.29 5.13
C LEU A 45 13.66 -0.36 4.12
N PRO A 46 13.12 -1.10 3.12
CA PRO A 46 13.92 -1.66 2.02
C PRO A 46 14.82 -0.60 1.37
N LEU A 47 16.07 -0.95 1.04
CA LEU A 47 17.09 -0.06 0.44
C LEU A 47 17.14 -0.15 -1.10
N ASN A 48 16.20 -0.86 -1.70
CA ASN A 48 16.18 -1.21 -3.12
C ASN A 48 15.87 -0.04 -4.08
N ALA A 49 15.40 1.10 -3.58
CA ALA A 49 15.13 2.30 -4.40
C ALA A 49 15.45 3.59 -3.63
N PRO A 50 15.66 4.74 -4.31
CA PRO A 50 15.75 6.06 -3.67
C PRO A 50 14.53 6.31 -2.78
N TYR A 51 14.74 6.95 -1.62
CA TYR A 51 13.67 7.21 -0.66
C TYR A 51 12.82 8.39 -1.12
N ALA A 52 11.51 8.20 -1.18
CA ALA A 52 10.51 9.21 -1.48
C ALA A 52 9.55 9.34 -0.28
N PRO A 53 9.68 10.39 0.57
CA PRO A 53 8.95 10.50 1.83
C PRO A 53 7.44 10.28 1.73
N HIS A 54 6.79 10.85 0.72
CA HIS A 54 5.33 10.80 0.55
C HIS A 54 4.83 9.57 -0.21
N THR A 55 5.74 8.70 -0.64
CA THR A 55 5.44 7.47 -1.38
C THR A 55 5.77 6.23 -0.55
N ASP A 56 6.86 6.30 0.22
CA ASP A 56 7.36 5.20 1.06
C ASP A 56 6.80 5.25 2.49
N THR A 57 6.32 6.41 2.94
CA THR A 57 5.71 6.61 4.27
C THR A 57 4.45 7.47 4.16
N VAL A 58 3.57 7.38 5.15
CA VAL A 58 2.29 8.09 5.17
C VAL A 58 2.22 9.02 6.38
N CYS A 59 1.67 10.20 6.18
CA CYS A 59 1.30 11.17 7.21
C CYS A 59 -0.14 11.65 6.98
N PRO A 60 -0.74 12.47 7.86
CA PRO A 60 -2.11 12.96 7.69
C PRO A 60 -2.38 13.59 6.31
N ALA A 61 -1.43 14.34 5.76
CA ALA A 61 -1.56 14.97 4.44
C ALA A 61 -1.55 13.94 3.29
N CYS A 62 -0.72 12.89 3.41
CA CYS A 62 -0.70 11.79 2.44
C CYS A 62 -2.00 11.00 2.48
N THR A 63 -2.53 10.68 3.67
CA THR A 63 -3.82 9.98 3.79
C THR A 63 -4.92 10.73 3.06
N ALA A 64 -5.07 12.03 3.30
CA ALA A 64 -6.07 12.85 2.62
C ALA A 64 -5.92 12.83 1.09
N SER A 65 -4.69 12.89 0.59
CA SER A 65 -4.40 12.83 -0.85
C SER A 65 -4.70 11.44 -1.43
N TRP A 66 -4.28 10.37 -0.76
CA TRP A 66 -4.44 9.00 -1.25
C TRP A 66 -5.88 8.53 -1.20
N SER A 67 -6.66 8.98 -0.21
CA SER A 67 -8.09 8.65 -0.08
C SER A 67 -8.95 9.16 -1.23
N ILE A 68 -8.42 10.01 -2.11
CA ILE A 68 -9.10 10.44 -3.35
C ILE A 68 -9.21 9.26 -4.32
N ASP A 69 -8.12 8.49 -4.48
CA ASP A 69 -8.03 7.43 -5.48
C ASP A 69 -8.00 6.02 -4.87
N ASN A 70 -7.79 5.90 -3.56
CA ASN A 70 -7.57 4.64 -2.85
C ASN A 70 -8.42 4.54 -1.59
N LEU A 71 -8.56 3.33 -1.05
CA LEU A 71 -9.03 3.16 0.33
C LEU A 71 -7.83 3.13 1.28
N VAL A 72 -7.84 4.00 2.28
CA VAL A 72 -6.80 4.08 3.30
C VAL A 72 -7.46 3.87 4.66
N SER A 73 -6.92 2.95 5.47
CA SER A 73 -7.39 2.74 6.83
C SER A 73 -6.98 3.87 7.77
N ASP A 74 -7.63 3.94 8.93
CA ASP A 74 -7.06 4.67 10.06
C ASP A 74 -5.70 4.08 10.48
N PRO A 75 -4.81 4.89 11.07
CA PRO A 75 -3.55 4.38 11.63
C PRO A 75 -3.82 3.42 12.78
N ALA A 76 -3.17 2.25 12.73
CA ALA A 76 -3.25 1.23 13.76
C ALA A 76 -1.87 0.92 14.32
N THR A 77 -1.79 0.71 15.64
CA THR A 77 -0.58 0.23 16.30
C THR A 77 -0.41 -1.27 16.01
N VAL A 78 0.77 -1.66 15.52
CA VAL A 78 1.13 -3.06 15.28
C VAL A 78 2.15 -3.55 16.31
N PRO A 79 2.23 -4.86 16.58
CA PRO A 79 3.22 -5.42 17.49
C PRO A 79 4.67 -5.04 17.13
N ALA A 80 5.54 -4.98 18.15
CA ALA A 80 6.96 -4.82 17.92
C ALA A 80 7.52 -5.95 17.04
N GLY A 81 8.39 -5.60 16.10
CA GLY A 81 8.97 -6.55 15.14
C GLY A 81 8.13 -6.78 13.88
N THR A 82 6.92 -6.22 13.78
CA THR A 82 6.18 -6.23 12.51
C THR A 82 6.99 -5.52 11.41
N PRO A 83 7.18 -6.14 10.23
CA PRO A 83 7.91 -5.53 9.14
C PRO A 83 7.39 -4.12 8.79
N PRO A 84 8.29 -3.17 8.49
CA PRO A 84 7.90 -1.78 8.26
C PRO A 84 7.13 -1.57 6.95
N ALA A 85 7.29 -2.47 5.98
CA ALA A 85 6.52 -2.46 4.75
C ALA A 85 6.22 -3.90 4.30
N LEU A 86 4.98 -4.13 3.87
CA LEU A 86 4.53 -5.35 3.20
C LEU A 86 3.70 -4.91 1.98
N ARG A 87 4.05 -5.40 0.80
CA ARG A 87 3.25 -5.23 -0.42
C ARG A 87 2.73 -6.59 -0.84
N PHE A 88 1.41 -6.70 -0.94
CA PHE A 88 0.76 -7.88 -1.48
C PHE A 88 0.33 -7.55 -2.91
N THR A 89 1.07 -8.10 -3.86
CA THR A 89 0.71 -8.12 -5.27
C THR A 89 0.18 -9.51 -5.56
N TRP A 90 -1.13 -9.67 -5.65
CA TRP A 90 -1.72 -10.91 -6.14
C TRP A 90 -1.35 -11.06 -7.62
N VAL A 91 -0.93 -12.25 -8.01
CA VAL A 91 -0.75 -12.57 -9.43
C VAL A 91 -2.15 -12.76 -9.98
N ALA A 92 -2.57 -11.91 -10.92
CA ALA A 92 -3.77 -12.18 -11.70
C ALA A 92 -3.52 -13.50 -12.45
N VAL A 93 -4.15 -14.58 -12.01
CA VAL A 93 -4.28 -15.78 -12.85
C VAL A 93 -5.31 -15.40 -13.89
N TYR A 94 -4.86 -14.92 -15.04
CA TYR A 94 -5.71 -14.90 -16.23
C TYR A 94 -5.91 -16.37 -16.59
N GLU A 95 -7.07 -16.95 -16.25
CA GLU A 95 -7.55 -18.11 -17.00
C GLU A 95 -7.72 -17.61 -18.43
N ASN A 96 -6.76 -17.95 -19.30
CA ASN A 96 -6.96 -17.83 -20.73
C ASN A 96 -8.10 -18.80 -21.06
N ASP A 97 -9.32 -18.29 -21.12
CA ASP A 97 -10.49 -19.01 -21.61
C ASP A 97 -10.41 -19.06 -23.15
N ASP A 98 -9.36 -19.71 -23.67
CA ASP A 98 -9.20 -20.05 -25.09
C ASP A 98 -9.99 -21.33 -25.43
N THR A 99 -11.25 -21.40 -24.98
CA THR A 99 -12.19 -22.45 -25.40
C THR A 99 -13.43 -21.84 -26.04
N ALA A 100 -13.25 -21.03 -27.08
CA ALA A 100 -14.31 -20.86 -28.06
C ALA A 100 -14.43 -22.17 -28.87
N PRO A 101 -15.59 -22.83 -28.93
CA PRO A 101 -15.78 -23.90 -29.91
C PRO A 101 -15.79 -23.26 -31.30
N ASP A 102 -14.89 -23.74 -32.17
CA ASP A 102 -14.97 -23.47 -33.61
C ASP A 102 -16.32 -23.99 -34.14
N ASP A 103 -17.18 -23.07 -34.58
CA ASP A 103 -18.42 -23.34 -35.33
C ASP A 103 -18.11 -23.61 -36.81
#